data_AF-A0A7C0YPM6-F1
#
_entry.id   AF-A0A7C0YPM6-F1
#
_cell.length_a   1.000
_cell.length_b   1.000
_cell.length_c   1.000
_cell.angle_alpha   90.00
_cell.angle_beta   90.00
_cell.angle_gamma   90.00
#
_symmetry.space_group_name_H-M   'P 1'
#
loop_
_entity.id
_entity.type
_entity.pdbx_description
1 polymer ?
#
loop_
_entity_poly.entity_id
_entity_poly.type
_entity_poly.pdbx_seq_one_letter_code
_entity_poly.pdbx_strand_id
1 'polypeptide(L)'
;SEVERLKEALVQMKKSGYEMKLPDKKLRVLKLLLKRSVKEEFALRLCEKAGNTESLLNVLTEEIKTMDALSAKKAVMLIGPTGVGKTSTLAKLASQAIRSGKKIAIITLDTYRIGAVEQLRFFARILGVPLEVVSDISDLKDKVTKHTGRDMIFIDTTGRNPRDEKYIDEIRKIHTLGLPIETHLIMSTSSDDVFMIDAYKYYRQLNIDCLGFTKVDEAVNAGSIYNLSVLYQKPVAYITTGQRIPMDIEFPDNNTLARLILEKGVEK
;
A
#
# COMPACT_ATOMS: atom_id res chain seq x y z
N SER A 1 -7.06 33.20 5.36
CA SER A 1 -6.00 32.64 4.51
C SER A 1 -6.60 32.22 3.17
N GLU A 2 -5.79 31.92 2.16
CA GLU A 2 -6.28 31.44 0.86
C GLU A 2 -6.98 30.06 0.99
N VAL A 3 -6.47 29.20 1.87
CA VAL A 3 -7.15 27.96 2.32
C VAL A 3 -8.58 28.20 2.82
N GLU A 4 -8.84 29.28 3.56
CA GLU A 4 -10.18 29.53 4.11
C GLU A 4 -11.18 29.93 3.01
N ARG A 5 -10.74 30.74 2.03
CA ARG A 5 -11.54 31.04 0.82
C ARG A 5 -11.84 29.78 0.02
N LEU A 6 -10.87 28.87 -0.04
CA LEU A 6 -10.96 27.57 -0.69
C LEU A 6 -11.94 26.61 0.02
N LYS A 7 -12.05 26.68 1.35
CA LYS A 7 -13.06 25.94 2.14
C LYS A 7 -14.46 26.52 1.97
N GLU A 8 -14.60 27.85 2.07
CA GLU A 8 -15.87 28.56 1.84
C GLU A 8 -16.44 28.21 0.48
N ALA A 9 -15.61 28.37 -0.57
CA ALA A 9 -15.31 27.29 -1.49
C ALA A 9 -16.31 26.14 -1.72
N LEU A 10 -15.86 25.01 -1.18
CA LEU A 10 -16.52 23.73 -1.16
C LEU A 10 -17.86 23.76 -0.45
N VAL A 11 -18.00 24.53 0.63
CA VAL A 11 -19.25 24.64 1.39
C VAL A 11 -20.37 25.19 0.51
N GLN A 12 -20.08 26.21 -0.31
CA GLN A 12 -21.07 26.78 -1.23
C GLN A 12 -21.34 25.85 -2.42
N MET A 13 -20.30 25.20 -2.98
CA MET A 13 -20.48 24.20 -4.04
C MET A 13 -21.44 23.08 -3.64
N LYS A 14 -21.40 22.63 -2.38
CA LYS A 14 -22.29 21.60 -1.84
C LYS A 14 -23.73 22.10 -1.60
N LYS A 15 -23.94 23.41 -1.40
CA LYS A 15 -25.23 23.97 -0.96
C LYS A 15 -26.15 24.47 -2.07
N SER A 16 -25.65 24.95 -3.21
CA SER A 16 -26.55 25.64 -4.16
C SER A 16 -26.10 25.70 -5.62
N GLY A 17 -24.99 25.07 -6.02
CA GLY A 17 -24.59 25.02 -7.44
C GLY A 17 -24.34 26.39 -8.11
N TYR A 18 -24.22 27.48 -7.35
CA TYR A 18 -24.01 28.83 -7.86
C TYR A 18 -22.51 29.19 -7.92
N GLU A 19 -22.16 30.02 -8.91
CA GLU A 19 -20.80 30.39 -9.32
C GLU A 19 -19.95 31.00 -8.20
N MET A 20 -18.66 30.68 -8.23
CA MET A 20 -17.72 31.04 -7.18
C MET A 20 -16.54 31.85 -7.72
N LYS A 21 -16.11 32.85 -6.95
CA LYS A 21 -14.92 33.71 -7.18
C LYS A 21 -13.57 33.01 -7.01
N LEU A 22 -13.46 31.73 -7.36
CA LEU A 22 -12.16 31.08 -7.50
C LEU A 22 -11.67 31.27 -8.95
N PRO A 23 -10.38 31.55 -9.20
CA PRO A 23 -9.88 31.55 -10.56
C PRO A 23 -10.20 30.22 -11.23
N ASP A 24 -10.74 30.26 -12.46
CA ASP A 24 -11.24 29.07 -13.17
C ASP A 24 -10.23 27.91 -13.19
N LYS A 25 -8.94 28.23 -13.29
CA LYS A 25 -7.84 27.26 -13.26
C LYS A 25 -7.77 26.49 -11.94
N LYS A 26 -7.91 27.16 -10.79
CA LYS A 26 -7.91 26.53 -9.46
C LYS A 26 -9.19 25.71 -9.23
N LEU A 27 -10.33 26.21 -9.69
CA LEU A 27 -11.59 25.46 -9.60
C LEU A 27 -11.54 24.16 -10.40
N ARG A 28 -10.92 24.17 -11.59
CA ARG A 28 -10.67 22.95 -12.39
C ARG A 28 -9.79 21.94 -11.67
N VAL A 29 -8.70 22.39 -11.04
CA VAL A 29 -7.81 21.53 -10.24
C VAL A 29 -8.57 20.89 -9.08
N LEU A 30 -9.29 21.70 -8.30
CA LEU A 30 -10.06 21.20 -7.15
C LEU A 30 -11.12 20.18 -7.58
N LYS A 31 -11.90 20.48 -8.62
CA LYS A 31 -12.89 19.54 -9.17
C LYS A 31 -12.26 18.24 -9.66
N LEU A 32 -11.09 18.31 -10.32
CA LEU A 32 -10.36 17.14 -10.76
C LEU A 32 -9.96 16.27 -9.56
N LEU A 33 -9.30 16.83 -8.56
CA LEU A 33 -8.81 16.09 -7.39
C LEU A 33 -9.95 15.39 -6.62
N LEU A 34 -11.06 16.10 -6.37
CA LEU A 34 -12.23 15.50 -5.72
C LEU A 34 -12.84 14.38 -6.57
N LYS A 35 -12.90 14.55 -7.90
CA LYS A 35 -13.37 13.51 -8.82
C LYS A 35 -12.46 12.28 -8.80
N ARG A 36 -11.18 12.43 -8.45
CA ARG A 36 -10.21 11.34 -8.24
C ARG A 36 -10.24 10.75 -6.84
N SER A 37 -11.23 11.09 -6.02
CA SER A 37 -11.33 10.65 -4.63
C SER A 37 -10.16 11.11 -3.74
N VAL A 38 -9.44 12.18 -4.12
CA VAL A 38 -8.50 12.84 -3.20
C VAL A 38 -9.31 13.59 -2.15
N LYS A 39 -8.99 13.39 -0.86
CA LYS A 39 -9.72 14.02 0.24
C LYS A 39 -9.70 15.53 0.14
N GLU A 40 -10.79 16.14 0.58
CA GLU A 40 -11.03 17.58 0.49
C GLU A 40 -9.86 18.42 1.04
N GLU A 41 -9.37 18.09 2.23
CA GLU A 41 -8.23 18.78 2.86
C GLU A 41 -6.95 18.74 2.01
N PHE A 42 -6.68 17.62 1.36
CA PHE A 42 -5.54 17.46 0.47
C PHE A 42 -5.76 18.12 -0.87
N ALA A 43 -6.97 18.01 -1.43
CA ALA A 43 -7.34 18.64 -2.68
C ALA A 43 -7.19 20.17 -2.60
N LEU A 44 -7.56 20.76 -1.47
CA LEU A 44 -7.38 22.19 -1.22
C LEU A 44 -5.91 22.59 -1.20
N ARG A 45 -5.10 21.88 -0.42
CA ARG A 45 -3.65 22.14 -0.32
C ARG A 45 -2.94 21.99 -1.66
N LEU A 46 -3.27 20.94 -2.41
CA LEU A 46 -2.72 20.71 -3.76
C LEU A 46 -3.17 21.79 -4.75
N CYS A 47 -4.42 22.23 -4.68
CA CYS A 47 -4.96 23.31 -5.50
C CYS A 47 -4.24 24.64 -5.24
N GLU A 48 -3.97 24.95 -3.96
CA GLU A 48 -3.21 26.13 -3.56
C GLU A 48 -1.79 26.09 -4.12
N LYS A 49 -1.08 24.96 -3.98
CA LYS A 49 0.29 24.76 -4.47
C LYS A 49 0.41 24.77 -6.00
N ALA A 50 -0.45 24.03 -6.70
CA ALA A 50 -0.35 23.85 -8.14
C ALA A 50 -0.87 25.07 -8.92
N GLY A 51 -1.93 25.72 -8.45
CA GLY A 51 -2.58 26.85 -9.13
C GLY A 51 -3.27 26.52 -10.47
N ASN A 52 -2.86 25.47 -11.18
CA ASN A 52 -3.42 25.00 -12.45
C ASN A 52 -3.12 23.50 -12.67
N THR A 53 -3.74 22.89 -13.69
CA THR A 53 -3.62 21.45 -13.98
C THR A 53 -2.24 21.04 -14.50
N GLU A 54 -1.55 21.90 -15.26
CA GLU A 54 -0.22 21.61 -15.81
C GLU A 54 0.82 21.43 -14.71
N SER A 55 0.73 22.24 -13.65
CA SER A 55 1.62 22.19 -12.50
C SER A 55 1.23 21.10 -11.48
N LEU A 56 0.02 20.55 -11.55
CA LEU A 56 -0.50 19.60 -10.57
C LEU A 56 0.30 18.29 -10.54
N LEU A 57 0.71 17.80 -11.71
CA LEU A 57 1.52 16.57 -11.81
C LEU A 57 2.85 16.71 -11.07
N ASN A 58 3.52 17.86 -11.22
CA ASN A 58 4.79 18.13 -10.56
C ASN A 58 4.63 18.18 -9.04
N VAL A 59 3.61 18.91 -8.55
CA VAL A 59 3.32 18.98 -7.12
C VAL A 59 3.02 17.60 -6.53
N LEU A 60 2.22 16.77 -7.20
CA LEU A 60 1.95 15.40 -6.76
C LEU A 60 3.22 14.53 -6.75
N THR A 61 4.05 14.65 -7.78
CA THR A 61 5.31 13.90 -7.92
C THR A 61 6.29 14.25 -6.78
N GLU A 62 6.32 15.50 -6.33
CA GLU A 62 7.17 15.95 -5.23
C GLU A 62 6.67 15.48 -3.85
N GLU A 63 5.35 15.44 -3.65
CA GLU A 63 4.72 15.08 -2.37
C GLU A 63 4.68 13.56 -2.12
N ILE A 64 4.39 12.78 -3.16
CA ILE A 64 4.37 11.31 -3.05
C ILE A 64 5.80 10.81 -2.93
N LYS A 65 6.01 9.81 -2.07
CA LYS A 65 7.28 9.09 -1.98
C LYS A 65 7.07 7.65 -2.39
N THR A 66 7.94 7.14 -3.24
CA THR A 66 8.06 5.70 -3.51
C THR A 66 9.35 5.16 -2.94
N MET A 67 9.45 3.85 -2.82
CA MET A 67 10.68 3.16 -2.43
C MET A 67 10.83 1.84 -3.18
N ASP A 68 12.07 1.33 -3.23
CA ASP A 68 12.32 0.00 -3.76
C ASP A 68 11.76 -1.06 -2.80
N ALA A 69 10.80 -1.84 -3.27
CA ALA A 69 10.17 -2.94 -2.54
C ALA A 69 11.11 -4.13 -2.31
N LEU A 70 12.14 -4.25 -3.13
CA LEU A 70 13.17 -5.28 -3.05
C LEU A 70 14.42 -4.70 -2.38
N SER A 71 14.23 -3.80 -1.40
CA SER A 71 15.29 -3.11 -0.67
C SER A 71 16.29 -4.07 0.02
N ALA A 72 17.37 -3.51 0.57
CA ALA A 72 18.47 -4.22 1.22
C ALA A 72 18.08 -4.95 2.53
N LYS A 73 16.86 -4.76 3.07
CA LYS A 73 16.45 -5.47 4.29
C LYS A 73 16.25 -6.96 4.01
N LYS A 74 16.72 -7.76 4.97
CA LYS A 74 16.82 -9.22 4.84
C LYS A 74 15.48 -9.93 4.93
N ALA A 75 14.51 -9.36 5.62
CA ALA A 75 13.17 -9.93 5.76
C ALA A 75 12.10 -8.88 5.47
N VAL A 76 11.09 -9.24 4.69
CA VAL A 76 9.92 -8.41 4.36
C VAL A 76 8.69 -9.13 4.88
N MET A 77 7.94 -8.48 5.76
CA MET A 77 6.71 -9.00 6.36
C MET A 77 5.51 -8.23 5.82
N LEU A 78 4.54 -8.96 5.27
CA LEU A 78 3.30 -8.35 4.77
C LEU A 78 2.21 -8.43 5.85
N ILE A 79 1.66 -7.29 6.23
CA ILE A 79 0.52 -7.16 7.16
C ILE A 79 -0.65 -6.46 6.49
N GLY A 80 -1.84 -6.56 7.06
CA GLY A 80 -3.04 -5.87 6.56
C GLY A 80 -4.32 -6.69 6.69
N PRO A 81 -5.48 -6.09 6.37
CA PRO A 81 -6.79 -6.70 6.59
C PRO A 81 -6.99 -8.04 5.86
N THR A 82 -8.07 -8.76 6.18
CA THR A 82 -8.45 -9.95 5.42
C THR A 82 -8.82 -9.60 3.98
N GLY A 83 -8.54 -10.50 3.03
CA GLY A 83 -8.96 -10.36 1.63
C GLY A 83 -8.24 -9.28 0.80
N VAL A 84 -7.27 -8.54 1.37
CA VAL A 84 -6.53 -7.47 0.65
C VAL A 84 -5.43 -8.01 -0.29
N GLY A 85 -5.20 -9.32 -0.34
CA GLY A 85 -4.24 -9.93 -1.29
C GLY A 85 -2.80 -10.04 -0.80
N LYS A 86 -2.54 -10.18 0.51
CA LYS A 86 -1.19 -10.40 1.08
C LYS A 86 -0.47 -11.61 0.46
N THR A 87 -1.07 -12.79 0.54
CA THR A 87 -0.48 -14.05 0.05
C THR A 87 -0.16 -14.01 -1.45
N SER A 88 -1.06 -13.45 -2.27
CA SER A 88 -0.81 -13.31 -3.72
C SER A 88 0.26 -12.25 -4.01
N THR A 89 0.26 -11.13 -3.28
CA THR A 89 1.28 -10.08 -3.38
C THR A 89 2.66 -10.64 -3.00
N LEU A 90 2.75 -11.43 -1.94
CA LEU A 90 3.98 -12.09 -1.53
C LEU A 90 4.53 -13.00 -2.62
N ALA A 91 3.67 -13.80 -3.26
CA ALA A 91 4.09 -14.65 -4.38
C ALA A 91 4.60 -13.83 -5.58
N LYS A 92 4.00 -12.66 -5.86
CA LYS A 92 4.50 -11.73 -6.90
C LYS A 92 5.86 -11.17 -6.53
N LEU A 93 6.03 -10.63 -5.31
CA LEU A 93 7.31 -10.11 -4.83
C LEU A 93 8.42 -11.17 -4.84
N ALA A 94 8.11 -12.38 -4.34
CA ALA A 94 9.00 -13.52 -4.37
C ALA A 94 9.47 -13.84 -5.80
N SER A 95 8.55 -13.84 -6.75
CA SER A 95 8.87 -14.07 -8.17
C SER A 95 9.74 -12.96 -8.77
N GLN A 96 9.47 -11.69 -8.44
CA GLN A 96 10.28 -10.55 -8.91
C GLN A 96 11.69 -10.56 -8.31
N ALA A 97 11.83 -10.94 -7.04
CA ALA A 97 13.13 -11.11 -6.40
C ALA A 97 13.96 -12.20 -7.08
N ILE A 98 13.35 -13.35 -7.40
CA ILE A 98 14.04 -14.44 -8.14
C ILE A 98 14.42 -14.00 -9.55
N ARG A 99 13.53 -13.29 -10.25
CA ARG A 99 13.84 -12.72 -11.58
C ARG A 99 15.00 -11.72 -11.53
N SER A 100 15.17 -11.05 -10.40
CA SER A 100 16.30 -10.15 -10.11
C SER A 100 17.54 -10.89 -9.61
N GLY A 101 17.58 -12.23 -9.67
CA GLY A 101 18.72 -13.06 -9.29
C GLY A 101 18.87 -13.33 -7.79
N LYS A 102 17.90 -12.93 -6.96
CA LYS A 102 17.98 -13.10 -5.49
C LYS A 102 17.63 -14.52 -5.07
N LYS A 103 18.39 -15.07 -4.12
CA LYS A 103 18.04 -16.28 -3.37
C LYS A 103 17.07 -15.88 -2.26
N ILE A 104 15.90 -16.52 -2.25
CA ILE A 104 14.84 -16.17 -1.28
C ILE A 104 14.36 -17.37 -0.46
N ALA A 105 13.72 -17.10 0.67
CA ALA A 105 12.87 -18.06 1.38
C ALA A 105 11.50 -17.46 1.65
N ILE A 106 10.48 -18.31 1.76
CA ILE A 106 9.13 -17.91 2.16
C ILE A 106 8.86 -18.50 3.54
N ILE A 107 8.28 -17.69 4.42
CA ILE A 107 7.75 -18.11 5.71
C ILE A 107 6.28 -17.71 5.74
N THR A 108 5.41 -18.60 6.18
CA THR A 108 4.00 -18.26 6.43
C THR A 108 3.63 -18.48 7.87
N LEU A 109 3.01 -17.46 8.45
CA LEU A 109 2.33 -17.49 9.75
C LEU A 109 0.83 -17.72 9.58
N ASP A 110 0.33 -17.85 8.34
CA ASP A 110 -1.10 -18.00 8.07
C ASP A 110 -1.58 -19.45 8.15
N THR A 111 -1.47 -20.04 9.34
CA THR A 111 -1.85 -21.43 9.60
C THR A 111 -3.35 -21.62 9.80
N TYR A 112 -4.10 -20.53 10.02
CA TYR A 112 -5.56 -20.57 10.17
C TYR A 112 -6.29 -20.90 8.86
N ARG A 113 -5.74 -20.49 7.71
CA ARG A 113 -6.35 -20.70 6.40
C ARG A 113 -5.60 -21.80 5.66
N ILE A 114 -6.07 -23.04 5.79
CA ILE A 114 -5.46 -24.22 5.13
C ILE A 114 -5.19 -23.94 3.63
N GLY A 115 -6.13 -23.31 2.93
CA GLY A 115 -5.96 -22.96 1.52
C GLY A 115 -4.84 -21.96 1.22
N ALA A 116 -4.52 -21.05 2.15
CA ALA A 116 -3.42 -20.09 1.98
C ALA A 116 -2.06 -20.79 2.07
N VAL A 117 -1.90 -21.73 3.01
CA VAL A 117 -0.68 -22.55 3.14
C VAL A 117 -0.47 -23.39 1.87
N GLU A 118 -1.51 -24.07 1.39
CA GLU A 118 -1.39 -24.91 0.18
C GLU A 118 -1.14 -24.07 -1.08
N GLN A 119 -1.73 -22.88 -1.17
CA GLN A 119 -1.44 -21.94 -2.23
C GLN A 119 0.04 -21.50 -2.22
N LEU A 120 0.59 -21.13 -1.06
CA LEU A 120 2.01 -20.78 -0.95
C LEU A 120 2.92 -21.98 -1.20
N ARG A 121 2.55 -23.18 -0.76
CA ARG A 121 3.29 -24.42 -1.02
C ARG A 121 3.40 -24.69 -2.52
N PHE A 122 2.31 -24.51 -3.26
CA PHE A 122 2.30 -24.61 -4.71
C PHE A 122 3.24 -23.59 -5.36
N PHE A 123 3.16 -22.31 -4.97
CA PHE A 123 4.06 -21.29 -5.52
C PHE A 123 5.52 -21.54 -5.16
N ALA A 124 5.82 -21.90 -3.91
CA ALA A 124 7.18 -22.20 -3.47
C ALA A 124 7.79 -23.36 -4.27
N ARG A 125 7.00 -24.39 -4.58
CA ARG A 125 7.40 -25.51 -5.44
C ARG A 125 7.71 -25.08 -6.87
N ILE A 126 6.85 -24.25 -7.48
CA ILE A 126 7.07 -23.73 -8.84
C ILE A 126 8.32 -22.86 -8.90
N LEU A 127 8.53 -22.03 -7.88
CA LEU A 127 9.68 -21.12 -7.79
C LEU A 127 10.96 -21.82 -7.34
N GLY A 128 10.90 -23.07 -6.87
CA GLY A 128 12.06 -23.83 -6.37
C GLY A 128 12.64 -23.24 -5.08
N VAL A 129 11.82 -22.64 -4.22
CA VAL A 129 12.25 -21.95 -2.99
C VAL A 129 11.74 -22.67 -1.74
N PRO A 130 12.48 -22.61 -0.62
CA PRO A 130 12.00 -23.18 0.63
C PRO A 130 10.78 -22.41 1.16
N LEU A 131 9.83 -23.16 1.70
CA LEU A 131 8.70 -22.67 2.48
C LEU A 131 8.80 -23.21 3.90
N GLU A 132 8.80 -22.32 4.89
CA GLU A 132 8.63 -22.68 6.30
C GLU A 132 7.21 -22.29 6.75
N VAL A 133 6.52 -23.20 7.43
CA VAL A 133 5.22 -22.94 8.06
C VAL A 133 5.46 -22.77 9.55
N VAL A 134 5.02 -21.65 10.11
CA VAL A 134 5.24 -21.27 11.51
C VAL A 134 3.88 -21.09 12.20
N SER A 135 3.60 -21.93 13.18
CA SER A 135 2.36 -21.86 13.97
C SER A 135 2.51 -21.01 15.23
N ASP A 136 3.73 -20.86 15.75
CA ASP A 136 4.04 -20.08 16.95
C ASP A 136 5.16 -19.07 16.65
N ILE A 137 4.97 -17.81 17.07
CA ILE A 137 5.95 -16.73 16.84
C ILE A 137 7.31 -17.04 17.49
N SER A 138 7.34 -17.81 18.57
CA SER A 138 8.60 -18.23 19.20
C SER A 138 9.53 -18.98 18.23
N ASP A 139 8.96 -19.76 17.29
CA ASP A 139 9.72 -20.49 16.28
C ASP A 139 10.18 -19.59 15.11
N LEU A 140 9.56 -18.41 14.93
CA LEU A 140 9.83 -17.53 13.78
C LEU A 140 11.30 -17.11 13.73
N LYS A 141 11.91 -16.83 14.89
CA LYS A 141 13.31 -16.41 14.99
C LYS A 141 14.26 -17.47 14.44
N ASP A 142 14.03 -18.73 14.80
CA ASP A 142 14.86 -19.84 14.37
C ASP A 142 14.69 -20.10 12.87
N LYS A 143 13.45 -20.01 12.36
CA LYS A 143 13.18 -20.13 10.92
C LYS A 143 13.83 -19.03 10.09
N VAL A 144 13.74 -17.77 10.53
CA VAL A 144 14.42 -16.65 9.87
C VAL A 144 15.93 -16.85 9.92
N THR A 145 16.47 -17.26 11.08
CA THR A 145 17.91 -17.47 11.27
C THR A 145 18.47 -18.56 10.34
N LYS A 146 17.73 -19.66 10.14
CA LYS A 146 18.09 -20.75 9.22
C LYS A 146 18.27 -20.28 7.77
N HIS A 147 17.56 -19.23 7.36
CA HIS A 147 17.61 -18.69 6.01
C HIS A 147 18.50 -17.44 5.90
N THR A 148 19.36 -17.18 6.89
CA THR A 148 20.23 -16.00 6.89
C THR A 148 21.28 -16.00 5.78
N GLY A 149 21.62 -17.13 5.18
CA GLY A 149 22.50 -17.17 4.00
C GLY A 149 21.83 -16.73 2.69
N ARG A 150 20.54 -16.37 2.72
CA ARG A 150 19.76 -15.91 1.56
C ARG A 150 19.67 -14.38 1.53
N ASP A 151 19.40 -13.85 0.34
CA ASP A 151 19.34 -12.41 0.10
C ASP A 151 18.06 -11.80 0.69
N MET A 152 16.93 -12.52 0.63
CA MET A 152 15.65 -12.05 1.16
C MET A 152 14.78 -13.18 1.75
N ILE A 153 13.96 -12.84 2.72
CA ILE A 153 12.96 -13.70 3.34
C ILE A 153 11.62 -12.97 3.26
N PHE A 154 10.61 -13.61 2.68
CA PHE A 154 9.24 -13.07 2.65
C PHE A 154 8.37 -13.75 3.70
N ILE A 155 7.71 -12.96 4.54
CA ILE A 155 6.88 -13.44 5.66
C ILE A 155 5.41 -13.08 5.36
N ASP A 156 4.59 -14.10 5.11
CA ASP A 156 3.13 -13.96 4.99
C ASP A 156 2.48 -14.00 6.37
N THR A 157 1.55 -13.11 6.65
CA THR A 157 0.77 -13.10 7.90
C THR A 157 -0.71 -13.35 7.61
N THR A 158 -1.44 -13.91 8.58
CA THR A 158 -2.89 -14.03 8.47
C THR A 158 -3.52 -12.64 8.32
N GLY A 159 -4.53 -12.51 7.45
CA GLY A 159 -5.39 -11.33 7.45
C GLY A 159 -6.44 -11.40 8.54
N ARG A 160 -6.42 -10.44 9.46
CA ARG A 160 -7.42 -10.31 10.54
C ARG A 160 -8.12 -8.97 10.47
N ASN A 161 -9.19 -8.83 11.26
CA ASN A 161 -9.83 -7.55 11.47
C ASN A 161 -8.81 -6.59 12.11
N PRO A 162 -8.61 -5.38 11.58
CA PRO A 162 -7.67 -4.42 12.16
C PRO A 162 -7.96 -4.09 13.63
N ARG A 163 -9.22 -4.18 14.06
CA ARG A 163 -9.67 -3.92 15.43
C ARG A 163 -9.40 -5.07 16.41
N ASP A 164 -8.89 -6.19 15.94
CA ASP A 164 -8.52 -7.32 16.80
C ASP A 164 -7.18 -7.02 17.50
N GLU A 165 -7.26 -6.43 18.69
CA GLU A 165 -6.09 -6.04 19.48
C GLU A 165 -5.18 -7.23 19.81
N LYS A 166 -5.75 -8.43 20.02
CA LYS A 166 -4.96 -9.63 20.31
C LYS A 166 -4.06 -9.99 19.13
N TYR A 167 -4.59 -9.89 17.91
CA TYR A 167 -3.81 -10.11 16.70
C TYR A 167 -2.74 -9.03 16.52
N ILE A 168 -3.05 -7.76 16.76
CA ILE A 168 -2.04 -6.68 16.70
C ILE A 168 -0.92 -6.94 17.71
N ASP A 169 -1.27 -7.34 18.94
CA ASP A 169 -0.29 -7.68 19.98
C ASP A 169 0.57 -8.88 19.61
N GLU A 170 -0.03 -9.89 18.98
CA GLU A 170 0.66 -11.06 18.48
C GLU A 170 1.71 -10.67 17.43
N ILE A 171 1.32 -9.95 16.37
CA ILE A 171 2.28 -9.51 15.33
C ILE A 171 3.33 -8.56 15.91
N ARG A 172 2.98 -7.72 16.89
CA ARG A 172 3.93 -6.82 17.56
C ARG A 172 5.08 -7.58 18.24
N LYS A 173 4.84 -8.79 18.76
CA LYS A 173 5.89 -9.63 19.35
C LYS A 173 6.98 -10.01 18.35
N ILE A 174 6.67 -10.08 17.05
CA ILE A 174 7.66 -10.35 16.00
C ILE A 174 8.77 -9.29 16.00
N HIS A 175 8.39 -8.02 16.20
CA HIS A 175 9.36 -6.92 16.28
C HIS A 175 10.27 -7.00 17.51
N THR A 176 9.86 -7.70 18.57
CA THR A 176 10.69 -7.90 19.77
C THR A 176 11.74 -9.00 19.61
N LEU A 177 11.72 -9.76 18.51
CA LEU A 177 12.68 -10.85 18.25
C LEU A 177 14.08 -10.37 17.86
N GLY A 178 14.26 -9.06 17.62
CA GLY A 178 15.53 -8.46 17.20
C GLY A 178 15.91 -8.75 15.75
N LEU A 179 14.94 -9.08 14.91
CA LEU A 179 15.14 -9.38 13.49
C LEU A 179 15.04 -8.10 12.63
N PRO A 180 15.89 -7.93 11.60
CA PRO A 180 15.83 -6.79 10.68
C PRO A 180 14.70 -6.98 9.66
N ILE A 181 13.46 -6.76 10.11
CA ILE A 181 12.23 -6.91 9.31
C ILE A 181 11.78 -5.56 8.75
N GLU A 182 11.43 -5.53 7.46
CA GLU A 182 10.66 -4.47 6.82
C GLU A 182 9.17 -4.81 6.87
N THR A 183 8.33 -3.95 7.44
CA THR A 183 6.89 -4.18 7.52
C THR A 183 6.15 -3.42 6.42
N HIS A 184 5.53 -4.16 5.51
CA HIS A 184 4.71 -3.63 4.43
C HIS A 184 3.24 -3.74 4.81
N LEU A 185 2.53 -2.61 4.92
CA LEU A 185 1.08 -2.62 5.10
C LEU A 185 0.37 -2.67 3.75
N ILE A 186 -0.40 -3.74 3.55
CA ILE A 186 -1.15 -3.99 2.31
C ILE A 186 -2.59 -3.51 2.44
N MET A 187 -3.00 -2.64 1.52
CA MET A 187 -4.34 -2.07 1.48
C MET A 187 -4.95 -2.21 0.08
N SER A 188 -6.24 -2.54 0.02
CA SER A 188 -6.97 -2.69 -1.26
C SER A 188 -7.49 -1.33 -1.70
N THR A 189 -7.21 -0.91 -2.94
CA THR A 189 -7.75 0.35 -3.49
C THR A 189 -9.24 0.29 -3.79
N SER A 190 -9.83 -0.91 -3.79
CA SER A 190 -11.29 -1.11 -3.80
C SER A 190 -11.95 -0.94 -2.43
N SER A 191 -11.18 -0.80 -1.34
CA SER A 191 -11.72 -0.42 -0.04
C SER A 191 -12.03 1.08 0.03
N ASP A 192 -13.00 1.45 0.87
CA ASP A 192 -13.30 2.86 1.08
C ASP A 192 -12.18 3.56 1.87
N ASP A 193 -12.04 4.86 1.60
CA ASP A 193 -10.98 5.69 2.17
C ASP A 193 -11.08 5.81 3.69
N VAL A 194 -12.30 5.79 4.24
CA VAL A 194 -12.56 5.90 5.67
C VAL A 194 -12.06 4.65 6.38
N PHE A 195 -12.39 3.46 5.85
CA PHE A 195 -11.90 2.18 6.32
C PHE A 195 -10.38 2.11 6.26
N MET A 196 -9.75 2.54 5.16
CA MET A 196 -8.29 2.47 5.05
C MET A 196 -7.58 3.31 6.11
N ILE A 197 -8.07 4.54 6.32
CA ILE A 197 -7.54 5.43 7.37
C ILE A 197 -7.77 4.83 8.75
N ASP A 198 -8.95 4.26 9.00
CA ASP A 198 -9.28 3.62 10.28
C ASP A 198 -8.42 2.39 10.55
N ALA A 199 -8.27 1.50 9.57
CA ALA A 199 -7.41 0.32 9.67
C ALA A 199 -5.96 0.68 9.97
N TYR A 200 -5.41 1.73 9.33
CA TYR A 200 -4.05 2.19 9.61
C TYR A 200 -3.85 2.59 11.08
N LYS A 201 -4.86 3.17 11.75
CA LYS A 201 -4.76 3.56 13.17
C LYS A 201 -4.43 2.39 14.08
N TYR A 202 -4.86 1.18 13.74
CA TYR A 202 -4.52 -0.02 14.48
C TYR A 202 -3.14 -0.57 14.07
N TYR A 203 -2.89 -0.68 12.76
CA TYR A 203 -1.65 -1.23 12.23
C TYR A 203 -0.39 -0.39 12.48
N ARG A 204 -0.51 0.92 12.71
CA ARG A 204 0.64 1.81 13.00
C ARG A 204 1.45 1.38 14.22
N GLN A 205 0.89 0.54 15.08
CA GLN A 205 1.58 -0.07 16.23
C GLN A 205 2.65 -1.10 15.83
N LEU A 206 2.67 -1.51 14.56
CA LEU A 206 3.53 -2.55 14.00
C LEU A 206 4.69 -1.99 13.16
N ASN A 207 5.11 -0.75 13.42
CA ASN A 207 6.26 -0.11 12.75
C ASN A 207 6.24 -0.26 11.22
N ILE A 208 5.18 0.22 10.58
CA ILE A 208 5.03 0.16 9.12
C ILE A 208 6.17 0.94 8.45
N ASP A 209 6.95 0.29 7.59
CA ASP A 209 7.99 0.94 6.80
C ASP A 209 7.38 1.56 5.53
N CYS A 210 6.47 0.84 4.85
CA CYS A 210 5.88 1.28 3.59
C CYS A 210 4.47 0.73 3.35
N LEU A 211 3.83 1.24 2.31
CA LEU A 211 2.52 0.82 1.83
C LEU A 211 2.64 0.02 0.54
N GLY A 212 1.83 -1.02 0.41
CA GLY A 212 1.57 -1.72 -0.84
C GLY A 212 0.08 -1.66 -1.16
N PHE A 213 -0.26 -1.24 -2.38
CA PHE A 213 -1.67 -1.11 -2.79
C PHE A 213 -2.07 -2.23 -3.74
N THR A 214 -3.23 -2.84 -3.52
CA THR A 214 -3.71 -3.95 -4.34
C THR A 214 -5.03 -3.65 -5.01
N LYS A 215 -5.31 -4.40 -6.08
CA LYS A 215 -6.56 -4.28 -6.85
C LYS A 215 -6.75 -2.90 -7.45
N VAL A 216 -5.67 -2.32 -7.95
CA VAL A 216 -5.70 -1.01 -8.61
C VAL A 216 -6.51 -1.07 -9.90
N ASP A 217 -6.55 -2.24 -10.55
CA ASP A 217 -7.40 -2.54 -11.70
C ASP A 217 -8.91 -2.60 -11.37
N GLU A 218 -9.27 -2.77 -10.10
CA GLU A 218 -10.66 -2.73 -9.63
C GLU A 218 -11.07 -1.34 -9.12
N ALA A 219 -10.12 -0.41 -8.99
CA ALA A 219 -10.36 0.90 -8.40
C ALA A 219 -11.02 1.85 -9.40
N VAL A 220 -12.14 2.46 -9.00
CA VAL A 220 -12.78 3.53 -9.79
C VAL A 220 -11.86 4.75 -9.90
N ASN A 221 -11.15 5.07 -8.81
CA ASN A 221 -10.14 6.13 -8.75
C ASN A 221 -9.01 5.72 -7.82
N ALA A 222 -7.81 6.25 -8.05
CA ALA A 222 -6.61 5.95 -7.27
C ALA A 222 -6.24 7.03 -6.21
N GLY A 223 -7.09 8.04 -5.96
CA GLY A 223 -6.77 9.11 -5.00
C GLY A 223 -6.60 8.62 -3.55
N SER A 224 -7.14 7.45 -3.21
CA SER A 224 -6.92 6.81 -1.92
C SER A 224 -5.47 6.47 -1.62
N ILE A 225 -4.69 6.15 -2.66
CA ILE A 225 -3.23 5.95 -2.56
C ILE A 225 -2.58 7.23 -2.04
N TYR A 226 -2.92 8.37 -2.64
CA TYR A 226 -2.41 9.68 -2.21
C TYR A 226 -2.84 9.98 -0.77
N ASN A 227 -4.13 9.82 -0.47
CA ASN A 227 -4.69 10.16 0.83
C ASN A 227 -3.97 9.41 1.95
N LEU A 228 -3.77 8.10 1.82
CA LEU A 228 -3.16 7.30 2.87
C LEU A 228 -1.64 7.52 2.96
N SER A 229 -0.94 7.55 1.83
CA SER A 229 0.52 7.71 1.79
C SER A 229 0.97 9.06 2.34
N VAL A 230 0.28 10.15 1.97
CA VAL A 230 0.64 11.50 2.40
C VAL A 230 0.15 11.78 3.82
N LEU A 231 -1.03 11.31 4.22
CA LEU A 231 -1.53 11.47 5.59
C LEU A 231 -0.57 10.87 6.62
N TYR A 232 -0.03 9.69 6.32
CA TYR A 232 0.83 8.95 7.25
C TYR A 232 2.32 9.00 6.91
N GLN A 233 2.69 9.78 5.89
CA GLN A 233 4.07 9.96 5.41
C GLN A 233 4.80 8.63 5.19
N LYS A 234 4.11 7.69 4.52
CA LYS A 234 4.68 6.38 4.19
C LYS A 234 4.93 6.26 2.70
N PRO A 235 6.12 5.79 2.29
CA PRO A 235 6.40 5.56 0.89
C PRO A 235 5.55 4.41 0.35
N VAL A 236 5.24 4.46 -0.93
CA VAL A 236 4.59 3.37 -1.67
C VAL A 236 5.66 2.50 -2.32
N ALA A 237 5.68 1.21 -1.99
CA ALA A 237 6.68 0.29 -2.51
C ALA A 237 6.25 -0.34 -3.85
N TYR A 238 4.96 -0.63 -4.00
CA TYR A 238 4.41 -1.26 -5.20
C TYR A 238 2.89 -1.12 -5.25
N ILE A 239 2.37 -1.37 -6.45
CA ILE A 239 0.95 -1.56 -6.72
C ILE A 239 0.71 -2.91 -7.41
N THR A 240 -0.48 -3.48 -7.27
CA THR A 240 -0.88 -4.65 -8.05
C THR A 240 -2.13 -4.36 -8.88
N THR A 241 -2.11 -4.84 -10.12
CA THR A 241 -3.05 -4.47 -11.19
C THR A 241 -3.78 -5.70 -11.77
N GLY A 242 -3.92 -6.76 -10.97
CA GLY A 242 -4.63 -7.97 -11.38
C GLY A 242 -4.25 -9.21 -10.58
N GLN A 243 -4.65 -10.38 -11.07
CA GLN A 243 -4.54 -11.66 -10.36
C GLN A 243 -3.35 -12.52 -10.80
N ARG A 244 -2.75 -12.24 -11.97
CA ARG A 244 -1.70 -13.09 -12.54
C ARG A 244 -0.41 -12.97 -11.75
N ILE A 245 0.14 -14.12 -11.38
CA ILE A 245 1.45 -14.24 -10.77
C ILE A 245 2.39 -14.80 -11.84
N PRO A 246 3.52 -14.16 -12.15
CA PRO A 246 4.15 -13.04 -11.43
C PRO A 246 3.85 -11.64 -12.01
N MET A 247 3.02 -11.54 -13.05
CA MET A 247 2.99 -10.37 -13.94
C MET A 247 2.31 -9.13 -13.37
N ASP A 248 1.22 -9.28 -12.62
CA ASP A 248 0.36 -8.13 -12.27
C ASP A 248 0.85 -7.41 -11.00
N ILE A 249 2.10 -6.95 -10.99
CA ILE A 249 2.73 -6.10 -9.96
C ILE A 249 3.61 -5.04 -10.64
N GLU A 250 3.56 -3.82 -10.14
CA GLU A 250 4.33 -2.69 -10.66
C GLU A 250 5.06 -1.99 -9.50
N PHE A 251 6.25 -1.48 -9.80
CA PHE A 251 7.10 -0.73 -8.88
C PHE A 251 7.21 0.71 -9.39
N PRO A 252 6.18 1.55 -9.17
CA PRO A 252 6.12 2.86 -9.78
C PRO A 252 7.16 3.80 -9.16
N ASP A 253 7.71 4.69 -9.98
CA ASP A 253 8.34 5.90 -9.48
C ASP A 253 7.28 6.94 -9.07
N ASN A 254 7.72 8.04 -8.46
CA ASN A 254 6.82 9.11 -8.03
C ASN A 254 5.96 9.66 -9.18
N ASN A 255 6.51 9.77 -10.39
CA ASN A 255 5.80 10.36 -11.53
C ASN A 255 4.70 9.43 -12.04
N THR A 256 5.02 8.14 -12.17
CA THR A 256 4.08 7.08 -12.57
C THR A 256 2.91 7.03 -11.59
N LEU A 257 3.20 7.07 -10.28
CA LEU A 257 2.16 7.05 -9.26
C LEU A 257 1.30 8.34 -9.28
N ALA A 258 1.92 9.50 -9.49
CA ALA A 258 1.20 10.76 -9.63
C ALA A 258 0.27 10.79 -10.85
N ARG A 259 0.71 10.23 -12.00
CA ARG A 259 -0.14 10.07 -13.19
C ARG A 259 -1.33 9.15 -12.91
N LEU A 260 -1.08 7.99 -12.31
CA LEU A 260 -2.14 7.05 -11.94
C LEU A 260 -3.24 7.71 -11.08
N ILE A 261 -2.87 8.58 -10.15
CA ILE A 261 -3.82 9.33 -9.31
C ILE A 261 -4.66 10.32 -10.13
N LEU A 262 -4.10 10.93 -11.18
CA LEU A 262 -4.77 11.91 -12.03
C LEU A 262 -5.60 11.28 -13.17
N GLU A 263 -5.25 10.06 -13.57
CA GLU A 263 -5.88 9.31 -14.66
C GLU A 263 -7.29 8.81 -14.31
N LYS A 264 -8.05 8.46 -15.35
CA LYS A 264 -9.46 8.07 -15.23
C LYS A 264 -9.58 6.56 -15.08
N GLY A 265 -9.23 6.05 -13.91
CA GLY A 265 -9.14 4.60 -13.70
C GLY A 265 -8.02 3.99 -14.54
N VAL A 266 -7.67 2.72 -14.25
CA VAL A 266 -6.70 1.98 -15.07
C VAL A 266 -7.44 1.52 -16.33
N GLU A 267 -7.38 2.29 -17.41
CA GLU A 267 -7.85 1.83 -18.71
C GLU A 267 -6.93 0.66 -19.15
N LYS A 268 -7.53 -0.53 -19.35
CA LYS A 268 -6.84 -1.72 -19.88
C LYS A 268 -6.63 -1.61 -21.37
#